data_AF-A0A512PEK4-F1
#
_entry.id   AF-A0A512PEK4-F1
#
_cell.length_a   1.000
_cell.length_b   1.000
_cell.length_c   1.000
_cell.angle_alpha   90.00
_cell.angle_beta   90.00
_cell.angle_gamma   90.00
#
_symmetry.space_group_name_H-M   'P 1'
#
loop_
_entity.id
_entity.type
_entity.pdbx_description
1 polymer ?
#
loop_
_entity_poly.entity_id
_entity_poly.type
_entity_poly.pdbx_seq_one_letter_code
_entity_poly.pdbx_strand_id
1 'polypeptide(L)'
;MTRRASLVAAVLLVAVATLAAGCSSESPQPENTAQVSDSSLIAGAYANPLDPIMFPDATQQSLITASLEEVVSECMAQAGFTYQAGDAFPQRRGAADAQYTYSVTDPEAAAQYGFHPASWVQNQPAAGAAAATRAEGYDPALFGEADTEVADKDGTVIATYDPDSCSGKAKDSVTPQWAQQDRIVNVAADILLAVSDEVAENPEVKAANQKWSTCMAQAGFDYATPMDANNDERFATDLPTAAEIPVAVASATCQHESGLLRTWSKTRAELTQTELDKYPGIVTEWLQLQDDAATRATS
;
A
#
# COMPACT_ATOMS: atom_id res chain seq x y z
N MET A 1 47.39 -53.74 -81.34
CA MET A 1 46.95 -54.55 -80.18
C MET A 1 46.20 -53.64 -79.21
N THR A 2 44.88 -53.84 -79.08
CA THR A 2 44.03 -53.73 -77.86
C THR A 2 44.47 -52.76 -76.74
N ARG A 3 43.73 -51.74 -76.26
CA ARG A 3 42.35 -51.64 -75.67
C ARG A 3 42.03 -50.13 -75.46
N ARG A 4 40.83 -49.59 -75.77
CA ARG A 4 39.68 -49.29 -74.85
C ARG A 4 40.08 -48.92 -73.41
N ALA A 5 39.52 -47.96 -72.69
CA ALA A 5 38.51 -46.90 -72.85
C ALA A 5 38.55 -46.09 -71.53
N SER A 6 38.13 -44.82 -71.54
CA SER A 6 37.10 -44.25 -70.63
C SER A 6 37.31 -42.75 -70.37
N LEU A 7 36.22 -42.03 -70.57
CA LEU A 7 35.99 -40.61 -70.38
C LEU A 7 35.96 -40.21 -68.89
N VAL A 8 36.39 -38.99 -68.57
CA VAL A 8 35.79 -38.19 -67.49
C VAL A 8 35.65 -36.75 -67.98
N ALA A 9 34.40 -36.28 -68.02
CA ALA A 9 33.99 -34.96 -68.43
C ALA A 9 34.11 -33.95 -67.27
N ALA A 10 34.53 -32.73 -67.61
CA ALA A 10 34.57 -31.57 -66.73
C ALA A 10 33.19 -30.91 -66.67
N VAL A 11 32.73 -30.53 -65.47
CA VAL A 11 31.58 -29.63 -65.29
C VAL A 11 31.97 -28.57 -64.27
N LEU A 12 31.90 -27.31 -64.70
CA LEU A 12 32.15 -26.10 -63.92
C LEU A 12 31.09 -25.92 -62.81
N LEU A 13 31.57 -25.60 -61.61
CA LEU A 13 30.78 -25.13 -60.48
C LEU A 13 30.38 -23.66 -60.69
N VAL A 14 29.07 -23.40 -60.75
CA VAL A 14 28.47 -22.06 -60.67
C VAL A 14 28.17 -21.78 -59.20
N ALA A 15 28.79 -20.73 -58.65
CA ALA A 15 28.51 -20.22 -57.30
C ALA A 15 27.25 -19.36 -57.32
N VAL A 16 26.20 -19.78 -56.61
CA VAL A 16 24.97 -19.02 -56.37
C VAL A 16 25.13 -18.27 -55.05
N ALA A 17 25.13 -16.92 -55.12
CA ALA A 17 25.11 -16.06 -53.94
C ALA A 17 23.66 -15.91 -53.44
N THR A 18 23.38 -16.43 -52.25
CA THR A 18 22.11 -16.28 -51.54
C THR A 18 22.11 -14.98 -50.72
N LEU A 19 21.29 -14.01 -51.15
CA LEU A 19 20.93 -12.83 -50.36
C LEU A 19 19.85 -13.24 -49.34
N ALA A 20 20.23 -13.40 -48.07
CA ALA A 20 19.28 -13.53 -46.98
C ALA A 20 18.78 -12.14 -46.57
N ALA A 21 17.56 -11.79 -46.96
CA ALA A 21 16.82 -10.67 -46.39
C ALA A 21 16.34 -11.09 -45.00
N GLY A 22 16.99 -10.55 -43.95
CA GLY A 22 16.53 -10.71 -42.57
C GLY A 22 15.28 -9.86 -42.34
N CYS A 23 14.11 -10.51 -42.27
CA CYS A 23 12.93 -9.92 -41.67
C CYS A 23 13.21 -9.74 -40.18
N SER A 24 13.40 -8.50 -39.74
CA SER A 24 13.35 -8.15 -38.33
C SER A 24 11.90 -8.30 -37.89
N SER A 25 11.56 -9.45 -37.33
CA SER A 25 10.30 -9.66 -36.63
C SER A 25 10.40 -8.93 -35.29
N GLU A 26 10.00 -7.67 -35.29
CA GLU A 26 9.68 -6.93 -34.08
C GLU A 26 8.46 -7.61 -33.47
N SER A 27 8.71 -8.51 -32.51
CA SER A 27 7.64 -9.11 -31.72
C SER A 27 6.92 -7.97 -31.00
N PRO A 28 5.59 -7.83 -31.14
CA PRO A 28 4.84 -6.90 -30.31
C PRO A 28 5.10 -7.30 -28.87
N GLN A 29 5.71 -6.39 -28.10
CA GLN A 29 5.76 -6.51 -26.65
C GLN A 29 4.30 -6.66 -26.21
N PRO A 30 3.94 -7.71 -25.45
CA PRO A 30 2.58 -7.84 -24.97
C PRO A 30 2.30 -6.59 -24.12
N GLU A 31 1.42 -5.72 -24.63
CA GLU A 31 0.73 -4.74 -23.80
C GLU A 31 -0.09 -5.57 -22.81
N ASN A 32 0.54 -5.96 -21.72
CA ASN A 32 -0.14 -6.48 -20.56
C ASN A 32 -0.77 -5.26 -19.87
N THR A 33 -1.72 -4.60 -20.55
CA THR A 33 -2.59 -3.63 -19.91
C THR A 33 -3.47 -4.44 -18.97
N ALA A 34 -2.98 -4.64 -17.73
CA ALA A 34 -3.82 -5.03 -16.63
C ALA A 34 -5.08 -4.17 -16.71
N GLN A 35 -6.25 -4.80 -16.80
CA GLN A 35 -7.51 -4.05 -16.86
C GLN A 35 -7.72 -3.36 -15.51
N VAL A 36 -7.31 -2.11 -15.41
CA VAL A 36 -7.55 -1.27 -14.24
C VAL A 36 -9.05 -0.99 -14.11
N SER A 37 -9.62 -1.26 -12.94
CA SER A 37 -11.02 -0.95 -12.61
C SER A 37 -11.11 0.33 -11.78
N ASP A 38 -12.29 0.97 -11.76
CA ASP A 38 -12.52 2.09 -10.83
C ASP A 38 -12.40 1.62 -9.37
N SER A 39 -11.89 2.49 -8.51
CA SER A 39 -11.75 2.23 -7.07
C SER A 39 -13.12 2.30 -6.37
N SER A 40 -13.37 1.36 -5.47
CA SER A 40 -14.49 1.43 -4.51
C SER A 40 -14.15 2.28 -3.29
N LEU A 41 -12.87 2.58 -3.04
CA LEU A 41 -12.39 3.31 -1.87
C LEU A 41 -12.25 4.81 -2.14
N ILE A 42 -11.86 5.19 -3.37
CA ILE A 42 -11.51 6.57 -3.72
C ILE A 42 -12.28 6.97 -4.98
N ALA A 43 -13.27 7.85 -4.83
CA ALA A 43 -14.06 8.34 -5.95
C ALA A 43 -13.17 9.04 -6.99
N GLY A 44 -13.30 8.63 -8.26
CA GLY A 44 -12.51 9.21 -9.36
C GLY A 44 -11.09 8.65 -9.51
N ALA A 45 -10.71 7.63 -8.73
CA ALA A 45 -9.44 6.91 -8.89
C ALA A 45 -9.64 5.50 -9.47
N TYR A 46 -8.55 4.89 -9.94
CA TYR A 46 -8.48 3.46 -10.22
C TYR A 46 -8.10 2.66 -8.97
N ALA A 47 -8.62 1.43 -8.87
CA ALA A 47 -8.30 0.50 -7.80
C ALA A 47 -6.83 0.09 -7.88
N ASN A 48 -6.15 0.05 -6.73
CA ASN A 48 -4.81 -0.51 -6.63
C ASN A 48 -4.91 -1.98 -6.20
N PRO A 49 -4.17 -2.92 -6.82
CA PRO A 49 -4.26 -4.34 -6.47
C PRO A 49 -3.84 -4.68 -5.03
N LEU A 50 -3.15 -3.77 -4.32
CA LEU A 50 -2.79 -3.90 -2.91
C LEU A 50 -3.78 -3.23 -1.95
N ASP A 51 -4.84 -2.57 -2.45
CA ASP A 51 -5.88 -1.95 -1.61
C ASP A 51 -6.47 -2.92 -0.57
N PRO A 52 -6.76 -4.21 -0.87
CA PRO A 52 -7.28 -5.14 0.14
C PRO A 52 -6.34 -5.39 1.33
N ILE A 53 -5.02 -5.19 1.14
CA ILE A 53 -4.01 -5.35 2.19
C ILE A 53 -3.85 -4.05 2.97
N MET A 54 -3.79 -2.92 2.25
CA MET A 54 -3.52 -1.60 2.86
C MET A 54 -4.74 -1.00 3.56
N PHE A 55 -5.95 -1.32 3.06
CA PHE A 55 -7.23 -0.83 3.55
C PHE A 55 -8.20 -2.02 3.65
N PRO A 56 -7.99 -2.93 4.62
CA PRO A 56 -8.82 -4.12 4.77
C PRO A 56 -10.27 -3.75 5.10
N ASP A 57 -11.18 -4.72 4.96
CA ASP A 57 -12.59 -4.53 5.30
C ASP A 57 -12.76 -4.04 6.75
N ALA A 58 -13.42 -2.90 6.92
CA ALA A 58 -13.53 -2.23 8.21
C ALA A 58 -14.36 -3.04 9.22
N THR A 59 -15.35 -3.79 8.76
CA THR A 59 -16.20 -4.62 9.64
C THR A 59 -15.38 -5.78 10.18
N GLN A 60 -14.69 -6.49 9.29
CA GLN A 60 -13.82 -7.61 9.62
C GLN A 60 -12.68 -7.17 10.55
N GLN A 61 -12.02 -6.06 10.21
CA GLN A 61 -10.92 -5.52 11.02
C GLN A 61 -11.41 -5.10 12.41
N SER A 62 -12.59 -4.49 12.52
CA SER A 62 -13.17 -4.11 13.82
C SER A 62 -13.47 -5.31 14.70
N LEU A 63 -13.96 -6.42 14.12
CA LEU A 63 -14.21 -7.66 14.87
C LEU A 63 -12.89 -8.26 15.40
N ILE A 64 -11.88 -8.37 14.53
CA ILE A 64 -10.56 -8.89 14.91
C ILE A 64 -9.94 -8.03 16.02
N THR A 65 -9.93 -6.71 15.84
CA THR A 65 -9.37 -5.79 16.84
C THR A 65 -10.15 -5.84 18.15
N ALA A 66 -11.48 -5.86 18.13
CA ALA A 66 -12.27 -5.95 19.36
C ALA A 66 -11.95 -7.23 20.17
N SER A 67 -11.81 -8.37 19.49
CA SER A 67 -11.45 -9.64 20.13
C SER A 67 -10.02 -9.62 20.70
N LEU A 68 -9.06 -9.04 19.98
CA LEU A 68 -7.70 -8.84 20.47
C LEU A 68 -7.69 -7.96 21.73
N GLU A 69 -8.40 -6.83 21.70
CA GLU A 69 -8.47 -5.88 22.81
C GLU A 69 -9.15 -6.46 24.06
N GLU A 70 -10.12 -7.36 23.89
CA GLU A 70 -10.76 -8.11 25.00
C GLU A 70 -9.74 -8.99 25.72
N VAL A 71 -8.97 -9.80 24.99
CA VAL A 71 -7.93 -10.67 25.58
C VAL A 71 -6.85 -9.85 26.30
N VAL A 72 -6.42 -8.73 25.70
CA VAL A 72 -5.45 -7.83 26.33
C VAL A 72 -6.02 -7.22 27.61
N SER A 73 -7.25 -6.72 27.57
CA SER A 73 -7.91 -6.10 28.72
C SER A 73 -8.00 -7.07 29.90
N GLU A 74 -8.38 -8.32 29.66
CA GLU A 74 -8.42 -9.35 30.70
C GLU A 74 -7.04 -9.67 31.28
N CYS A 75 -6.03 -9.83 30.43
CA CYS A 75 -4.66 -10.12 30.86
C CYS A 75 -4.08 -8.96 31.69
N MET A 76 -4.26 -7.72 31.23
CA MET A 76 -3.76 -6.53 31.92
C MET A 76 -4.46 -6.33 33.27
N ALA A 77 -5.77 -6.63 33.35
CA ALA A 77 -6.50 -6.62 34.63
C ALA A 77 -5.92 -7.63 35.62
N GLN A 78 -5.54 -8.83 35.16
CA GLN A 78 -4.87 -9.85 35.99
C GLN A 78 -3.48 -9.42 36.44
N ALA A 79 -2.76 -8.67 35.60
CA ALA A 79 -1.48 -8.05 35.93
C ALA A 79 -1.62 -6.82 36.85
N GLY A 80 -2.84 -6.40 37.20
CA GLY A 80 -3.11 -5.29 38.11
C GLY A 80 -3.19 -3.92 37.43
N PHE A 81 -3.31 -3.87 36.11
CA PHE A 81 -3.37 -2.63 35.33
C PHE A 81 -4.77 -2.38 34.76
N THR A 82 -5.13 -1.10 34.62
CA THR A 82 -6.30 -0.68 33.82
C THR A 82 -5.84 -0.41 32.40
N TYR A 83 -6.17 -1.32 31.48
CA TYR A 83 -5.80 -1.21 30.07
C TYR A 83 -6.58 -0.10 29.36
N GLN A 84 -5.91 0.62 28.46
CA GLN A 84 -6.51 1.59 27.55
C GLN A 84 -6.60 1.00 26.15
N ALA A 85 -7.80 1.00 25.56
CA ALA A 85 -8.00 0.43 24.24
C ALA A 85 -7.12 1.13 23.19
N GLY A 86 -6.49 0.34 22.32
CA GLY A 86 -5.56 0.82 21.29
C GLY A 86 -4.11 0.97 21.77
N ASP A 87 -3.80 0.73 23.04
CA ASP A 87 -2.41 0.71 23.53
C ASP A 87 -1.62 -0.46 22.92
N ALA A 88 -2.21 -1.66 22.79
CA ALA A 88 -1.56 -2.82 22.19
C ALA A 88 -1.73 -2.87 20.67
N PHE A 89 -2.95 -2.63 20.18
CA PHE A 89 -3.29 -2.73 18.77
C PHE A 89 -3.90 -1.41 18.28
N PRO A 90 -3.05 -0.44 17.89
CA PRO A 90 -3.51 0.81 17.31
C PRO A 90 -4.43 0.56 16.11
N GLN A 91 -5.45 1.42 15.98
CA GLN A 91 -6.38 1.35 14.86
C GLN A 91 -5.64 1.40 13.53
N ARG A 92 -5.89 0.41 12.66
CA ARG A 92 -5.35 0.42 11.29
C ARG A 92 -6.08 1.45 10.44
N ARG A 93 -5.38 1.98 9.44
CA ARG A 93 -5.99 2.85 8.42
C ARG A 93 -7.15 2.13 7.74
N GLY A 94 -8.28 2.83 7.64
CA GLY A 94 -9.49 2.32 7.01
C GLY A 94 -9.73 2.89 5.62
N ALA A 95 -10.84 2.49 5.00
CA ALA A 95 -11.26 3.00 3.68
C ALA A 95 -11.31 4.54 3.60
N ALA A 96 -11.71 5.21 4.67
CA ALA A 96 -11.76 6.68 4.74
C ALA A 96 -10.37 7.34 4.59
N ASP A 97 -9.30 6.62 4.93
CA ASP A 97 -7.92 7.10 4.85
C ASP A 97 -7.29 6.80 3.49
N ALA A 98 -7.92 5.98 2.64
CA ALA A 98 -7.39 5.56 1.35
C ALA A 98 -7.07 6.74 0.44
N GLN A 99 -7.91 7.78 0.47
CA GLN A 99 -7.71 8.98 -0.34
C GLN A 99 -6.33 9.63 -0.11
N TYR A 100 -5.83 9.66 1.13
CA TYR A 100 -4.58 10.34 1.50
C TYR A 100 -3.33 9.68 0.89
N THR A 101 -3.49 8.53 0.24
CA THR A 101 -2.51 7.94 -0.68
C THR A 101 -2.12 8.88 -1.83
N TYR A 102 -3.01 9.79 -2.21
CA TYR A 102 -2.86 10.77 -3.30
C TYR A 102 -2.99 12.22 -2.79
N SER A 103 -2.69 12.50 -1.51
CA SER A 103 -3.19 13.68 -0.78
C SER A 103 -4.72 13.67 -0.65
N VAL A 104 -5.33 14.64 0.01
CA VAL A 104 -6.81 14.70 0.11
C VAL A 104 -7.45 14.84 -1.27
N THR A 105 -8.40 13.96 -1.61
CA THR A 105 -9.02 13.91 -2.95
C THR A 105 -10.50 14.26 -2.94
N ASP A 106 -11.16 14.24 -1.79
CA ASP A 106 -12.55 14.66 -1.64
C ASP A 106 -12.64 16.09 -1.08
N PRO A 107 -13.20 17.06 -1.83
CA PRO A 107 -13.39 18.43 -1.34
C PRO A 107 -14.25 18.52 -0.08
N GLU A 108 -15.22 17.62 0.13
CA GLU A 108 -16.04 17.62 1.35
C GLU A 108 -15.24 17.15 2.56
N ALA A 109 -14.40 16.12 2.39
CA ALA A 109 -13.46 15.69 3.43
C ALA A 109 -12.42 16.78 3.72
N ALA A 110 -11.85 17.42 2.69
CA ALA A 110 -10.91 18.52 2.83
C ALA A 110 -11.50 19.72 3.60
N ALA A 111 -12.79 20.01 3.40
CA ALA A 111 -13.48 21.07 4.13
C ALA A 111 -13.62 20.78 5.63
N GLN A 112 -13.61 19.51 6.03
CA GLN A 112 -13.74 19.09 7.43
C GLN A 112 -12.39 18.85 8.11
N TYR A 113 -11.46 18.20 7.38
CA TYR A 113 -10.24 17.64 7.95
C TYR A 113 -8.96 18.22 7.36
N GLY A 114 -9.06 19.15 6.40
CA GLY A 114 -7.90 19.73 5.74
C GLY A 114 -7.06 18.66 5.05
N PHE A 115 -5.75 18.64 5.32
CA PHE A 115 -4.84 17.60 4.83
C PHE A 115 -4.72 16.39 5.77
N HIS A 116 -5.45 16.37 6.88
CA HIS A 116 -5.36 15.31 7.88
C HIS A 116 -6.35 14.18 7.60
N PRO A 117 -5.94 12.91 7.67
CA PRO A 117 -6.85 11.77 7.72
C PRO A 117 -7.92 11.94 8.80
N ALA A 118 -9.16 11.59 8.47
CA ALA A 118 -10.28 11.70 9.41
C ALA A 118 -10.03 10.83 10.66
N SER A 119 -9.44 9.65 10.49
CA SER A 119 -9.07 8.77 11.60
C SER A 119 -8.04 9.43 12.52
N TRP A 120 -7.09 10.19 11.98
CA TRP A 120 -6.12 10.93 12.78
C TRP A 120 -6.84 11.98 13.62
N VAL A 121 -7.63 12.86 13.00
CA VAL A 121 -8.36 13.94 13.71
C VAL A 121 -9.28 13.38 14.79
N GLN A 122 -9.97 12.27 14.52
CA GLN A 122 -10.87 11.63 15.47
C GLN A 122 -10.15 10.95 16.64
N ASN A 123 -8.93 10.46 16.43
CA ASN A 123 -8.12 9.81 17.44
C ASN A 123 -7.18 10.77 18.20
N GLN A 124 -7.21 12.07 17.86
CA GLN A 124 -6.43 13.06 18.60
C GLN A 124 -6.93 13.16 20.05
N PRO A 125 -6.04 13.11 21.05
CA PRO A 125 -6.41 13.40 22.42
C PRO A 125 -7.05 14.79 22.50
N ALA A 126 -8.10 14.92 23.33
CA ALA A 126 -8.70 16.24 23.57
C ALA A 126 -7.61 17.24 23.99
N ALA A 127 -7.63 18.44 23.41
CA ALA A 127 -6.62 19.46 23.67
C ALA A 127 -6.42 19.68 25.18
N GLY A 128 -5.19 19.41 25.67
CA GLY A 128 -4.84 19.51 27.10
C GLY A 128 -4.91 18.21 27.89
N ALA A 129 -5.28 17.08 27.26
CA ALA A 129 -5.06 15.76 27.84
C ALA A 129 -3.56 15.46 27.83
N ALA A 130 -2.90 15.54 28.99
CA ALA A 130 -1.58 14.95 29.14
C ALA A 130 -1.71 13.45 28.83
N ALA A 131 -0.79 12.89 28.04
CA ALA A 131 -0.65 11.44 27.94
C ALA A 131 -0.55 10.90 29.36
N ALA A 132 -1.53 10.08 29.77
CA ALA A 132 -1.53 9.50 31.10
C ALA A 132 -0.21 8.75 31.25
N THR A 133 0.61 9.13 32.23
CA THR A 133 1.87 8.42 32.47
C THR A 133 1.50 6.99 32.88
N ARG A 134 1.87 6.03 32.05
CA ARG A 134 1.65 4.61 32.33
C ARG A 134 2.39 4.23 33.62
N ALA A 135 1.74 3.41 34.43
CA ALA A 135 2.35 2.92 35.68
C ALA A 135 3.60 2.08 35.37
N GLU A 136 4.55 2.06 36.30
CA GLU A 136 5.70 1.16 36.20
C GLU A 136 5.24 -0.30 36.03
N GLY A 137 5.86 -1.03 35.11
CA GLY A 137 5.48 -2.41 34.78
C GLY A 137 4.32 -2.56 33.79
N TYR A 138 3.63 -1.49 33.40
CA TYR A 138 2.55 -1.55 32.41
C TYR A 138 3.04 -2.06 31.05
N ASP A 139 4.06 -1.42 30.47
CA ASP A 139 4.57 -1.82 29.15
C ASP A 139 5.23 -3.22 29.19
N PRO A 140 6.02 -3.61 30.22
CA PRO A 140 6.46 -4.99 30.40
C PRO A 140 5.33 -6.02 30.46
N ALA A 141 4.20 -5.72 31.12
CA ALA A 141 3.04 -6.62 31.12
C ALA A 141 2.37 -6.67 29.73
N LEU A 142 2.29 -5.53 29.06
CA LEU A 142 1.60 -5.39 27.77
C LEU A 142 2.37 -6.05 26.62
N PHE A 143 3.65 -5.76 26.49
CA PHE A 143 4.51 -6.15 25.36
C PHE A 143 5.55 -7.21 25.70
N GLY A 144 5.78 -7.46 26.99
CA GLY A 144 6.79 -8.39 27.46
C GLY A 144 8.18 -7.80 27.54
N GLU A 145 9.12 -8.62 27.97
CA GLU A 145 10.55 -8.28 28.09
C GLU A 145 11.45 -9.33 27.43
N ALA A 146 10.90 -10.48 27.01
CA ALA A 146 11.60 -11.55 26.35
C ALA A 146 11.26 -11.61 24.86
N ASP A 147 12.26 -11.87 24.03
CA ASP A 147 12.04 -12.10 22.59
C ASP A 147 12.06 -13.60 22.28
N THR A 148 10.94 -14.09 21.73
CA THR A 148 10.84 -15.39 21.07
C THR A 148 10.79 -15.18 19.55
N GLU A 149 11.67 -15.86 18.82
CA GLU A 149 11.69 -15.81 17.35
C GLU A 149 10.51 -16.58 16.75
N VAL A 150 9.87 -15.98 15.75
CA VAL A 150 8.87 -16.61 14.89
C VAL A 150 9.49 -16.78 13.51
N ALA A 151 9.55 -18.03 13.04
CA ALA A 151 10.07 -18.36 11.73
C ALA A 151 8.93 -18.72 10.76
N ASP A 152 9.12 -18.38 9.48
CA ASP A 152 8.26 -18.86 8.41
C ASP A 152 8.48 -20.36 8.12
N LYS A 153 7.70 -20.89 7.17
CA LYS A 153 7.78 -22.30 6.74
C LYS A 153 9.15 -22.72 6.21
N ASP A 154 9.96 -21.76 5.77
CA ASP A 154 11.29 -21.99 5.20
C ASP A 154 12.40 -21.80 6.27
N GLY A 155 12.02 -21.52 7.52
CA GLY A 155 12.92 -21.34 8.65
C GLY A 155 13.52 -19.94 8.75
N THR A 156 13.02 -18.96 7.99
CA THR A 156 13.46 -17.57 8.07
C THR A 156 12.78 -16.90 9.25
N VAL A 157 13.54 -16.29 10.15
CA VAL A 157 12.97 -15.47 11.24
C VAL A 157 12.28 -14.26 10.62
N ILE A 158 10.97 -14.13 10.87
CA ILE A 158 10.13 -13.07 10.30
C ILE A 158 9.58 -12.11 11.35
N ALA A 159 9.61 -12.48 12.63
CA ALA A 159 9.22 -11.61 13.75
C ALA A 159 9.84 -12.08 15.07
N THR A 160 9.79 -11.22 16.09
CA THR A 160 10.00 -11.57 17.50
C THR A 160 8.83 -11.04 18.34
N TYR A 161 8.54 -11.73 19.44
CA TYR A 161 7.53 -11.30 20.42
C TYR A 161 7.70 -12.04 21.75
N ASP A 162 7.06 -11.55 22.80
CA ASP A 162 6.94 -12.25 24.07
C ASP A 162 5.57 -12.98 24.14
N PRO A 163 5.52 -14.33 24.07
CA PRO A 163 4.26 -15.07 24.16
C PRO A 163 3.58 -14.97 25.54
N ASP A 164 4.33 -14.63 26.58
CA ASP A 164 3.78 -14.49 27.94
C ASP A 164 3.20 -13.09 28.20
N SER A 165 3.51 -12.11 27.34
CA SER A 165 2.91 -10.77 27.38
C SER A 165 1.42 -10.77 27.05
N CYS A 166 0.70 -9.72 27.48
CA CYS A 166 -0.73 -9.61 27.19
C CYS A 166 -1.03 -9.46 25.70
N SER A 167 -0.20 -8.71 24.96
CA SER A 167 -0.33 -8.61 23.50
C SER A 167 0.05 -9.92 22.79
N GLY A 168 1.05 -10.67 23.29
CA GLY A 168 1.42 -11.99 22.78
C GLY A 168 0.29 -13.01 22.92
N LYS A 169 -0.32 -13.10 24.10
CA LYS A 169 -1.48 -13.96 24.34
C LYS A 169 -2.66 -13.64 23.42
N ALA A 170 -2.93 -12.35 23.20
CA ALA A 170 -3.98 -11.92 22.28
C ALA A 170 -3.68 -12.34 20.84
N LYS A 171 -2.44 -12.11 20.36
CA LYS A 171 -1.97 -12.56 19.04
C LYS A 171 -2.12 -14.07 18.87
N ASP A 172 -1.65 -14.87 19.82
CA ASP A 172 -1.73 -16.34 19.73
C ASP A 172 -3.17 -16.86 19.73
N SER A 173 -4.07 -16.16 20.42
CA SER A 173 -5.48 -16.53 20.50
C SER A 173 -6.28 -16.17 19.24
N VAL A 174 -6.16 -14.93 18.75
CA VAL A 174 -7.05 -14.38 17.70
C VAL A 174 -6.40 -14.47 16.33
N THR A 175 -5.10 -14.17 16.24
CA THR A 175 -4.31 -14.09 15.01
C THR A 175 -3.05 -14.97 15.09
N PRO A 176 -3.16 -16.30 15.22
CA PRO A 176 -1.99 -17.18 15.38
C PRO A 176 -1.00 -17.15 14.20
N GLN A 177 -1.40 -16.56 13.06
CA GLN A 177 -0.55 -16.30 11.90
C GLN A 177 -0.17 -14.80 11.76
N TRP A 178 -0.19 -14.04 12.85
CA TRP A 178 0.08 -12.60 12.88
C TRP A 178 1.43 -12.24 12.25
N ALA A 179 2.47 -13.04 12.47
CA ALA A 179 3.80 -12.76 11.91
C ALA A 179 3.77 -12.83 10.37
N GLN A 180 2.99 -13.76 9.81
CA GLN A 180 2.78 -13.86 8.38
C GLN A 180 1.92 -12.69 7.86
N GLN A 181 0.89 -12.29 8.61
CA GLN A 181 0.09 -11.10 8.28
C GLN A 181 0.96 -9.83 8.22
N ASP A 182 1.81 -9.60 9.23
CA ASP A 182 2.72 -8.46 9.28
C ASP A 182 3.74 -8.50 8.14
N ARG A 183 4.29 -9.68 7.83
CA ARG A 183 5.17 -9.88 6.67
C ARG A 183 4.48 -9.50 5.36
N ILE A 184 3.23 -9.91 5.16
CA ILE A 184 2.47 -9.58 3.94
C ILE A 184 2.24 -8.08 3.82
N VAL A 185 1.88 -7.41 4.92
CA VAL A 185 1.71 -5.95 4.96
C VAL A 185 3.02 -5.23 4.63
N ASN A 186 4.15 -5.69 5.16
CA ASN A 186 5.47 -5.13 4.87
C ASN A 186 5.84 -5.29 3.40
N VAL A 187 5.63 -6.48 2.82
CA VAL A 187 5.86 -6.71 1.39
C VAL A 187 4.97 -5.80 0.53
N ALA A 188 3.70 -5.63 0.88
CA ALA A 188 2.81 -4.72 0.17
C ALA A 188 3.29 -3.25 0.26
N ALA A 189 3.76 -2.81 1.42
CA ALA A 189 4.34 -1.48 1.61
C ALA A 189 5.62 -1.29 0.77
N ASP A 190 6.51 -2.30 0.75
CA ASP A 190 7.74 -2.29 -0.03
C ASP A 190 7.46 -2.21 -1.54
N ILE A 191 6.45 -2.95 -2.03
CA ILE A 191 6.00 -2.87 -3.43
C ILE A 191 5.53 -1.44 -3.76
N LEU A 192 4.70 -0.84 -2.91
CA LEU A 192 4.19 0.51 -3.12
C LEU A 192 5.30 1.56 -3.08
N LEU A 193 6.33 1.35 -2.25
CA LEU A 193 7.51 2.19 -2.20
C LEU A 193 8.37 2.02 -3.47
N ALA A 194 8.58 0.79 -3.93
CA ALA A 194 9.41 0.48 -5.09
C ALA A 194 8.88 1.12 -6.39
N VAL A 195 7.56 1.25 -6.54
CA VAL A 195 6.95 1.88 -7.74
C VAL A 195 6.84 3.40 -7.64
N SER A 196 7.07 4.00 -6.47
CA SER A 196 6.76 5.41 -6.20
C SER A 196 7.55 6.38 -7.09
N ASP A 197 8.86 6.17 -7.25
CA ASP A 197 9.73 7.01 -8.09
C ASP A 197 9.32 6.91 -9.57
N GLU A 198 8.99 5.71 -10.05
CA GLU A 198 8.57 5.51 -11.45
C GLU A 198 7.22 6.19 -11.74
N VAL A 199 6.29 6.16 -10.78
CA VAL A 199 5.04 6.91 -10.86
C VAL A 199 5.30 8.42 -10.91
N ALA A 200 6.18 8.93 -10.05
CA ALA A 200 6.52 10.37 -10.01
C ALA A 200 7.24 10.83 -11.29
N GLU A 201 8.06 9.96 -11.88
CA GLU A 201 8.81 10.23 -13.11
C GLU A 201 7.99 10.04 -14.39
N ASN A 202 6.81 9.41 -14.30
CA ASN A 202 5.95 9.15 -15.45
C ASN A 202 5.56 10.46 -16.18
N PRO A 203 5.77 10.57 -17.50
CA PRO A 203 5.48 11.80 -18.25
C PRO A 203 4.03 12.26 -18.20
N GLU A 204 3.06 11.34 -18.17
CA GLU A 204 1.64 11.67 -18.09
C GLU A 204 1.29 12.23 -16.70
N VAL A 205 1.83 11.63 -15.64
CA VAL A 205 1.67 12.11 -14.26
C VAL A 205 2.29 13.50 -14.10
N LYS A 206 3.49 13.73 -14.63
CA LYS A 206 4.14 15.05 -14.64
C LYS A 206 3.31 16.11 -15.38
N ALA A 207 2.76 15.77 -16.55
CA ALA A 207 1.90 16.67 -17.30
C ALA A 207 0.59 16.98 -16.56
N ALA A 208 0.00 15.98 -15.88
CA ALA A 208 -1.19 16.19 -15.07
C ALA A 208 -0.90 17.06 -13.83
N ASN A 209 0.27 16.89 -13.19
CA ASN A 209 0.73 17.76 -12.10
C ASN A 209 0.89 19.22 -12.53
N GLN A 210 1.41 19.47 -13.75
CA GLN A 210 1.50 20.84 -14.27
C GLN A 210 0.11 21.49 -14.46
N LYS A 211 -0.88 20.71 -14.92
CA LYS A 211 -2.27 21.18 -15.01
C LYS A 211 -2.87 21.43 -13.64
N TRP A 212 -2.62 20.55 -12.67
CA TRP A 212 -3.03 20.73 -11.28
C TRP A 212 -2.43 21.99 -10.67
N SER A 213 -1.13 22.22 -10.84
CA SER A 213 -0.43 23.42 -10.36
C SER A 213 -0.99 24.70 -10.99
N THR A 214 -1.33 24.66 -12.29
CA THR A 214 -2.01 25.77 -12.97
C THR A 214 -3.39 26.05 -12.36
N CYS A 215 -4.15 25.01 -12.03
CA CYS A 215 -5.45 25.15 -11.34
C CYS A 215 -5.27 25.76 -9.94
N MET A 216 -4.28 25.29 -9.17
CA MET A 216 -3.96 25.84 -7.85
C MET A 216 -3.59 27.32 -7.94
N ALA A 217 -2.78 27.71 -8.93
CA ALA A 217 -2.41 29.10 -9.15
C ALA A 217 -3.62 29.98 -9.46
N GLN A 218 -4.60 29.47 -10.22
CA GLN A 218 -5.87 30.15 -10.47
C GLN A 218 -6.74 30.26 -9.21
N ALA A 219 -6.65 29.28 -8.31
CA ALA A 219 -7.28 29.32 -6.99
C ALA A 219 -6.53 30.21 -5.97
N GLY A 220 -5.36 30.74 -6.33
CA GLY A 220 -4.56 31.64 -5.50
C GLY A 220 -3.48 30.96 -4.64
N PHE A 221 -3.15 29.70 -4.93
CA PHE A 221 -2.15 28.91 -4.21
C PHE A 221 -0.99 28.48 -5.13
N ASP A 222 0.24 28.49 -4.63
CA ASP A 222 1.44 28.17 -5.42
C ASP A 222 2.10 26.89 -4.90
N TYR A 223 1.85 25.78 -5.60
CA TYR A 223 2.41 24.46 -5.31
C TYR A 223 2.70 23.72 -6.62
N ALA A 224 3.78 22.95 -6.66
CA ALA A 224 4.15 22.18 -7.85
C ALA A 224 3.39 20.84 -7.93
N THR A 225 3.13 20.20 -6.79
CA THR A 225 2.40 18.93 -6.69
C THR A 225 1.44 18.91 -5.49
N PRO A 226 0.42 18.03 -5.47
CA PRO A 226 -0.45 17.84 -4.31
C PRO A 226 0.29 17.46 -3.03
N MET A 227 1.43 16.77 -3.16
CA MET A 227 2.26 16.39 -2.01
C MET A 227 3.02 17.58 -1.43
N ASP A 228 3.41 18.56 -2.24
CA ASP A 228 4.02 19.80 -1.72
C ASP A 228 3.02 20.59 -0.87
N ALA A 229 1.74 20.60 -1.26
CA ALA A 229 0.68 21.22 -0.47
C ALA A 229 0.38 20.43 0.82
N ASN A 230 0.30 19.10 0.71
CA ASN A 230 0.09 18.21 1.86
C ASN A 230 1.20 18.30 2.90
N ASN A 231 2.45 18.42 2.45
CA ASN A 231 3.65 18.41 3.31
C ASN A 231 4.13 19.82 3.68
N ASP A 232 3.29 20.84 3.47
CA ASP A 232 3.62 22.20 3.85
C ASP A 232 3.77 22.28 5.38
N GLU A 233 4.94 22.71 5.86
CA GLU A 233 5.24 22.81 7.29
C GLU A 233 4.25 23.71 8.04
N ARG A 234 3.58 24.64 7.35
CA ARG A 234 2.53 25.49 7.94
C ARG A 234 1.31 24.69 8.39
N PHE A 235 1.09 23.50 7.83
CA PHE A 235 -0.03 22.60 8.13
C PHE A 235 0.40 21.38 8.95
N ALA A 236 1.67 21.34 9.40
CA ALA A 236 2.19 20.28 10.26
C ALA A 236 1.71 20.45 11.72
N THR A 237 0.39 20.38 11.89
CA THR A 237 -0.32 20.52 13.17
C THR A 237 -1.10 19.25 13.50
N ASP A 238 -1.52 19.11 14.76
CA ASP A 238 -2.30 17.93 15.19
C ASP A 238 -3.74 17.92 14.66
N LEU A 239 -4.29 19.11 14.41
CA LEU A 239 -5.67 19.33 14.01
C LEU A 239 -5.71 20.33 12.86
N PRO A 240 -6.72 20.23 11.97
CA PRO A 240 -6.81 21.10 10.82
C PRO A 240 -6.95 22.58 11.19
N THR A 241 -6.18 23.41 10.51
CA THR A 241 -6.16 24.86 10.71
C THR A 241 -7.08 25.60 9.75
N ALA A 242 -7.54 26.79 10.15
CA ALA A 242 -8.32 27.65 9.25
C ALA A 242 -7.53 28.09 8.00
N ALA A 243 -6.19 28.05 8.06
CA ALA A 243 -5.31 28.42 6.95
C ALA A 243 -5.13 27.28 5.92
N GLU A 244 -5.14 26.02 6.36
CA GLU A 244 -4.95 24.88 5.46
C GLU A 244 -6.23 24.51 4.71
N ILE A 245 -7.40 24.66 5.33
CA ILE A 245 -8.67 24.16 4.78
C ILE A 245 -8.93 24.71 3.35
N PRO A 246 -8.77 26.01 3.08
CA PRO A 246 -8.92 26.53 1.71
C PRO A 246 -7.93 25.90 0.71
N VAL A 247 -6.71 25.59 1.14
CA VAL A 247 -5.67 24.97 0.30
C VAL A 247 -6.01 23.51 0.01
N ALA A 248 -6.43 22.77 1.03
CA ALA A 248 -6.85 21.38 0.92
C ALA A 248 -8.06 21.23 -0.01
N VAL A 249 -9.07 22.09 0.14
CA VAL A 249 -10.27 22.09 -0.72
C VAL A 249 -9.88 22.39 -2.17
N ALA A 250 -9.08 23.43 -2.41
CA ALA A 250 -8.61 23.74 -3.75
C ALA A 250 -7.76 22.61 -4.35
N SER A 251 -6.88 22.00 -3.55
CA SER A 251 -6.06 20.86 -3.97
C SER A 251 -6.94 19.71 -4.45
N ALA A 252 -7.92 19.28 -3.65
CA ALA A 252 -8.85 18.21 -4.00
C ALA A 252 -9.66 18.52 -5.26
N THR A 253 -10.23 19.72 -5.38
CA THR A 253 -10.94 20.16 -6.59
C THR A 253 -10.04 20.11 -7.82
N CYS A 254 -8.83 20.67 -7.72
CA CYS A 254 -7.87 20.70 -8.81
C CYS A 254 -7.38 19.30 -9.21
N GLN A 255 -7.36 18.32 -8.30
CA GLN A 255 -7.02 16.93 -8.65
C GLN A 255 -8.03 16.33 -9.64
N HIS A 256 -9.32 16.61 -9.45
CA HIS A 256 -10.38 16.16 -10.38
C HIS A 256 -10.35 16.93 -11.70
N GLU A 257 -10.28 18.26 -11.65
CA GLU A 257 -10.34 19.11 -12.84
C GLU A 257 -9.14 18.93 -13.79
N SER A 258 -7.95 18.70 -13.23
CA SER A 258 -6.73 18.46 -14.02
C SER A 258 -6.64 17.05 -14.60
N GLY A 259 -7.46 16.12 -14.10
CA GLY A 259 -7.36 14.69 -14.37
C GLY A 259 -6.19 13.99 -13.65
N LEU A 260 -5.49 14.69 -12.75
CA LEU A 260 -4.33 14.17 -12.03
C LEU A 260 -4.65 12.91 -11.25
N LEU A 261 -5.77 12.88 -10.51
CA LEU A 261 -6.14 11.70 -9.71
C LEU A 261 -6.28 10.45 -10.58
N ARG A 262 -6.94 10.56 -11.74
CA ARG A 262 -7.12 9.43 -12.67
C ARG A 262 -5.79 8.98 -13.27
N THR A 263 -4.96 9.93 -13.74
CA THR A 263 -3.67 9.59 -14.34
C THR A 263 -2.74 8.94 -13.32
N TRP A 264 -2.59 9.56 -12.14
CA TRP A 264 -1.74 9.03 -11.07
C TRP A 264 -2.21 7.65 -10.60
N SER A 265 -3.48 7.49 -10.25
CA SER A 265 -3.99 6.21 -9.74
C SER A 265 -3.89 5.09 -10.77
N LYS A 266 -4.13 5.39 -12.06
CA LYS A 266 -3.93 4.42 -13.16
C LYS A 266 -2.49 3.96 -13.24
N THR A 267 -1.54 4.90 -13.39
CA THR A 267 -0.11 4.58 -13.51
C THR A 267 0.38 3.79 -12.31
N ARG A 268 -0.05 4.19 -11.09
CA ARG A 268 0.28 3.46 -9.88
C ARG A 268 -0.28 2.04 -9.89
N ALA A 269 -1.53 1.84 -10.27
CA ALA A 269 -2.14 0.51 -10.32
C ALA A 269 -1.43 -0.43 -11.31
N GLU A 270 -1.07 0.07 -12.50
CA GLU A 270 -0.37 -0.70 -13.54
C GLU A 270 1.04 -1.11 -13.08
N LEU A 271 1.80 -0.18 -12.50
CA LEU A 271 3.13 -0.48 -11.96
C LEU A 271 3.06 -1.38 -10.73
N THR A 272 2.09 -1.14 -9.85
CA THR A 272 1.88 -2.02 -8.68
C THR A 272 1.57 -3.43 -9.12
N GLN A 273 0.72 -3.63 -10.13
CA GLN A 273 0.42 -4.96 -10.66
C GLN A 273 1.69 -5.65 -11.20
N THR A 274 2.51 -4.91 -11.95
CA THR A 274 3.76 -5.43 -12.51
C THR A 274 4.72 -5.90 -11.42
N GLU A 275 4.84 -5.14 -10.32
CA GLU A 275 5.69 -5.50 -9.20
C GLU A 275 5.08 -6.66 -8.37
N LEU A 276 3.76 -6.64 -8.19
CA LEU A 276 2.99 -7.67 -7.48
C LEU A 276 3.07 -9.04 -8.15
N ASP A 277 3.21 -9.11 -9.48
CA ASP A 277 3.36 -10.37 -10.22
C ASP A 277 4.60 -11.18 -9.78
N LYS A 278 5.56 -10.57 -9.07
CA LYS A 278 6.71 -11.24 -8.44
C LYS A 278 6.35 -11.97 -7.13
N TYR A 279 5.17 -11.70 -6.58
CA TYR A 279 4.66 -12.22 -5.30
C TYR A 279 3.30 -12.93 -5.50
N PRO A 280 3.27 -14.02 -6.29
CA PRO A 280 2.01 -14.67 -6.66
C PRO A 280 1.24 -15.16 -5.43
N GLY A 281 -0.03 -14.80 -5.35
CA GLY A 281 -0.96 -15.27 -4.32
C GLY A 281 -0.97 -14.46 -3.02
N ILE A 282 -0.12 -13.43 -2.87
CA ILE A 282 -0.01 -12.67 -1.60
C ILE A 282 -1.33 -12.00 -1.17
N VAL A 283 -2.11 -11.47 -2.12
CA VAL A 283 -3.43 -10.87 -1.83
C VAL A 283 -4.43 -11.95 -1.41
N THR A 284 -4.42 -13.11 -2.08
CA THR A 284 -5.31 -14.23 -1.72
C THR A 284 -4.96 -14.79 -0.35
N GLU A 285 -3.68 -14.92 -0.04
CA GLU A 285 -3.20 -15.34 1.28
C GLU A 285 -3.64 -14.37 2.37
N TRP A 286 -3.49 -13.06 2.14
CA TRP A 286 -3.98 -12.02 3.06
C TRP A 286 -5.46 -12.18 3.36
N LEU A 287 -6.30 -12.31 2.32
CA LEU A 287 -7.75 -12.44 2.48
C LEU A 287 -8.11 -13.69 3.31
N GLN A 288 -7.46 -14.83 3.06
CA GLN A 288 -7.67 -16.04 3.84
C GLN A 288 -7.28 -15.84 5.32
N LEU A 289 -6.15 -15.18 5.58
CA LEU A 289 -5.69 -14.90 6.95
C LEU A 289 -6.66 -13.99 7.70
N GLN A 290 -7.23 -12.99 7.03
CA GLN A 290 -8.25 -12.12 7.61
C GLN A 290 -9.55 -12.90 7.90
N ASP A 291 -10.00 -13.76 6.98
CA ASP A 291 -11.21 -14.58 7.16
C ASP A 291 -11.07 -15.55 8.34
N ASP A 292 -9.91 -16.21 8.44
CA ASP A 292 -9.59 -17.09 9.54
C ASP A 292 -9.58 -16.34 10.89
N ALA A 293 -8.99 -15.14 10.93
CA ALA A 293 -8.93 -14.32 12.13
C ALA A 293 -10.33 -13.82 12.55
N ALA A 294 -11.15 -13.40 11.59
CA ALA A 294 -12.52 -12.95 11.86
C ALA A 294 -13.42 -14.09 12.36
N THR A 295 -13.24 -15.29 11.80
CA THR A 295 -13.94 -16.49 12.28
C THR A 295 -13.58 -16.80 13.73
N ARG A 296 -12.29 -16.74 14.09
CA ARG A 296 -11.84 -16.90 15.48
C ARG A 296 -12.38 -15.80 16.40
N ALA A 297 -12.40 -14.54 15.95
CA ALA A 297 -12.91 -13.41 16.72
C ALA A 297 -14.41 -13.49 17.05
N THR A 298 -15.16 -14.38 16.41
CA THR A 298 -16.62 -14.57 16.62
C THR A 298 -16.98 -15.91 17.24
N SER A 299 -15.98 -16.76 17.54
CA SER A 299 -16.15 -18.10 18.12
C SER A 299 -16.05 -18.06 19.65
#